data_AF-A0A3Q0ECD6-F1
#
_entry.id   AF-A0A3Q0ECD6-F1
#
_cell.length_a   1.000
_cell.length_b   1.000
_cell.length_c   1.000
_cell.angle_alpha   90.00
_cell.angle_beta   90.00
_cell.angle_gamma   90.00
#
_symmetry.space_group_name_H-M   'P 1'
#
loop_
_entity.id
_entity.type
_entity.pdbx_description
1 polymer ?
#
loop_
_entity_poly.entity_id
_entity_poly.type
_entity_poly.pdbx_seq_one_letter_code
_entity_poly.pdbx_strand_id
1 'polypeptide(L)'
;MMTFDSEVELMKVARAHPNAKLVLRIATDDSKAVCRLSVKFGATLKTSRLLLERAKELNIDVIGVSFHVGSGCTDSETFVQAISDARCVFDMGAEVGFSMYLLDIGGGFPGSEDVKLKFEEITSVINPALDKYFPSDSGVRIIAEPGRYYVASAFTLAVNIIAKKIVLKEQTGSDDEDESSEQTFMYYVNDGVYGSFNCILYDHAHVKPLLQKRPKPDEKYYSSSIWGPTCDGLDRIVERCDLPEMPVGDWMIFENMGAYTVAAASTFNGFQRPTIYYVMSRPMWQLMQQIQNPDFPPEVEEQDVSALPVSCAWESGMKRHPATCASASINV
;
A
#
# COMPACT_ATOMS: atom_id res chain seq x y z
N MET A 1 2.79 0.83 24.19
CA MET A 1 1.39 0.62 23.79
C MET A 1 1.37 -0.59 22.87
N MET A 2 0.45 -1.53 23.08
CA MET A 2 0.37 -2.76 22.28
C MET A 2 -1.11 -3.16 22.10
N THR A 3 -1.42 -3.88 21.02
CA THR A 3 -2.75 -4.43 20.78
C THR A 3 -2.88 -5.86 21.32
N PHE A 4 -4.10 -6.29 21.63
CA PHE A 4 -4.42 -7.68 21.99
C PHE A 4 -5.88 -8.00 21.66
N ASP A 5 -6.20 -9.29 21.48
CA ASP A 5 -7.56 -9.77 21.23
C ASP A 5 -7.84 -11.16 21.85
N SER A 6 -6.95 -11.65 22.71
CA SER A 6 -7.07 -12.97 23.33
C SER A 6 -6.51 -13.01 24.75
N GLU A 7 -6.98 -13.99 25.54
CA GLU A 7 -6.56 -14.16 26.92
C GLU A 7 -5.10 -14.59 27.03
N VAL A 8 -4.61 -15.40 26.09
CA VAL A 8 -3.20 -15.83 26.07
C VAL A 8 -2.27 -14.63 25.87
N GLU A 9 -2.66 -13.64 25.07
CA GLU A 9 -1.90 -12.39 24.95
C GLU A 9 -1.86 -11.62 26.27
N LEU A 10 -2.97 -11.53 27.01
CA LEU A 10 -2.95 -10.95 28.36
C LEU A 10 -1.97 -11.68 29.29
N MET A 11 -1.96 -13.01 29.27
CA MET A 11 -1.02 -13.80 30.08
C MET A 11 0.45 -13.55 29.69
N LYS A 12 0.73 -13.40 28.39
CA LYS A 12 2.07 -13.06 27.89
C LYS A 12 2.48 -11.65 28.37
N VAL A 13 1.59 -10.67 28.25
CA VAL A 13 1.84 -9.29 28.68
C VAL A 13 2.05 -9.22 30.19
N ALA A 14 1.20 -9.88 30.99
CA ALA A 14 1.35 -9.96 32.44
C ALA A 14 2.76 -10.40 32.85
N ARG A 15 3.31 -11.40 32.15
CA ARG A 15 4.63 -11.97 32.44
C ARG A 15 5.78 -11.11 31.92
N ALA A 16 5.68 -10.60 30.70
CA ALA A 16 6.81 -10.02 29.97
C ALA A 16 6.82 -8.49 29.93
N HIS A 17 5.65 -7.85 30.03
CA HIS A 17 5.52 -6.39 29.96
C HIS A 17 4.32 -5.90 30.82
N PRO A 18 4.34 -6.09 32.14
CA PRO A 18 3.18 -5.84 33.01
C PRO A 18 2.66 -4.39 33.01
N ASN A 19 3.55 -3.41 32.79
CA ASN A 19 3.20 -1.99 32.75
C ASN A 19 2.77 -1.50 31.35
N ALA A 20 2.53 -2.42 30.40
CA ALA A 20 2.08 -2.06 29.07
C ALA A 20 0.71 -1.39 29.12
N LYS A 21 0.52 -0.39 28.25
CA LYS A 21 -0.79 0.16 27.93
C LYS A 21 -1.38 -0.63 26.76
N LEU A 22 -2.46 -1.38 27.03
CA LEU A 22 -3.07 -2.25 26.04
C LEU A 22 -4.26 -1.60 25.33
N VAL A 23 -4.41 -1.95 24.06
CA VAL A 23 -5.52 -1.55 23.19
C VAL A 23 -6.22 -2.81 22.74
N LEU A 24 -7.49 -2.97 23.10
CA LEU A 24 -8.26 -4.17 22.78
C LEU A 24 -8.72 -4.10 21.32
N ARG A 25 -8.30 -5.06 20.48
CA ARG A 25 -8.72 -5.12 19.08
C ARG A 25 -10.05 -5.87 18.97
N ILE A 26 -11.06 -5.23 18.38
CA ILE A 26 -12.38 -5.83 18.13
C ILE A 26 -12.49 -6.33 16.68
N ALA A 27 -13.35 -7.33 16.48
CA ALA A 27 -13.71 -7.83 15.16
C ALA A 27 -14.61 -6.82 14.41
N THR A 28 -14.51 -6.82 13.09
CA THR A 28 -15.38 -6.02 12.19
C THR A 28 -16.03 -6.92 11.14
N ASP A 29 -17.12 -6.47 10.53
CA ASP A 29 -17.65 -7.09 9.32
C ASP A 29 -16.77 -6.74 8.11
N ASP A 30 -15.78 -7.57 7.83
CA ASP A 30 -14.87 -7.42 6.69
C ASP A 30 -15.33 -8.19 5.43
N SER A 31 -16.60 -8.63 5.39
CA SER A 31 -17.13 -9.44 4.28
C SER A 31 -16.97 -8.77 2.91
N LYS A 32 -16.96 -7.43 2.89
CA LYS A 32 -16.83 -6.57 1.70
C LYS A 32 -15.42 -5.99 1.51
N ALA A 33 -14.43 -6.42 2.29
CA ALA A 33 -13.04 -6.05 2.08
C ALA A 33 -12.35 -7.01 1.10
N VAL A 34 -11.40 -6.49 0.32
CA VAL A 34 -10.56 -7.31 -0.57
C VAL A 34 -9.70 -8.27 0.25
N CYS A 35 -9.06 -7.77 1.32
CA CYS A 35 -8.30 -8.61 2.25
C CYS A 35 -9.01 -8.67 3.61
N ARG A 36 -9.53 -9.86 3.95
CA ARG A 36 -10.21 -10.16 5.22
C ARG A 36 -9.21 -10.46 6.33
N LEU A 37 -9.38 -9.81 7.48
CA LEU A 37 -8.51 -9.94 8.65
C LEU A 37 -9.25 -10.44 9.90
N SER A 38 -10.57 -10.26 9.98
CA SER A 38 -11.40 -10.58 11.15
C SER A 38 -11.47 -12.07 11.47
N VAL A 39 -11.25 -12.95 10.48
CA VAL A 39 -11.15 -14.40 10.73
C VAL A 39 -9.92 -14.75 11.57
N LYS A 40 -8.86 -13.94 11.47
CA LYS A 40 -7.58 -14.17 12.14
C LYS A 40 -7.43 -13.34 13.41
N PHE A 41 -8.04 -12.16 13.46
CA PHE A 41 -7.85 -11.17 14.53
C PHE A 41 -9.17 -10.51 14.93
N GLY A 42 -9.23 -10.02 16.17
CA GLY A 42 -10.34 -9.22 16.68
C GLY A 42 -11.27 -10.03 17.59
N ALA A 43 -11.52 -9.49 18.77
CA ALA A 43 -12.46 -10.06 19.72
C ALA A 43 -13.91 -9.68 19.37
N THR A 44 -14.84 -10.62 19.55
CA THR A 44 -16.27 -10.29 19.54
C THR A 44 -16.62 -9.40 20.74
N LEU A 45 -17.76 -8.70 20.73
CA LEU A 45 -18.22 -7.92 21.89
C LEU A 45 -18.33 -8.78 23.16
N LYS A 46 -18.82 -10.02 23.04
CA LYS A 46 -18.91 -10.97 24.16
C LYS A 46 -17.53 -11.32 24.70
N THR A 47 -16.58 -11.64 23.82
CA THR A 47 -15.20 -11.95 24.21
C THR A 47 -14.51 -10.73 24.81
N SER A 48 -14.77 -9.54 24.27
CA SER A 48 -14.21 -8.27 24.75
C SER A 48 -14.55 -8.02 26.22
N ARG A 49 -15.80 -8.29 26.63
CA ARG A 49 -16.19 -8.20 28.05
C ARG A 49 -15.34 -9.09 28.94
N LEU A 50 -15.19 -10.37 28.56
CA LEU A 50 -14.40 -11.35 29.33
C LEU A 50 -12.92 -10.93 29.40
N LEU A 51 -12.37 -10.38 28.31
CA LEU A 51 -10.99 -9.91 28.26
C LEU A 51 -10.75 -8.69 29.16
N LEU A 52 -11.72 -7.77 29.24
CA LEU A 52 -11.63 -6.63 30.14
C LEU A 52 -11.63 -7.06 31.61
N GLU A 53 -12.57 -7.94 31.99
CA GLU A 53 -12.61 -8.52 33.34
C GLU A 53 -11.29 -9.22 33.67
N ARG A 54 -10.77 -10.03 32.73
CA ARG A 54 -9.51 -10.74 32.90
C ARG A 54 -8.29 -9.81 33.01
N ALA A 55 -8.25 -8.76 32.20
CA ALA A 55 -7.18 -7.76 32.29
C ALA A 55 -7.18 -7.06 33.65
N LYS A 56 -8.37 -6.79 34.21
CA LYS A 56 -8.52 -6.20 35.54
C LYS A 56 -8.01 -7.12 36.64
N GLU A 57 -8.35 -8.41 36.58
CA GLU A 57 -7.81 -9.43 37.50
C GLU A 57 -6.29 -9.52 37.48
N LEU A 58 -5.69 -9.36 36.29
CA LEU A 58 -4.24 -9.40 36.08
C LEU A 58 -3.55 -8.06 36.38
N ASN A 59 -4.29 -7.04 36.82
CA ASN A 59 -3.79 -5.67 37.03
C ASN A 59 -3.11 -5.06 35.78
N ILE A 60 -3.61 -5.38 34.58
CA ILE A 60 -3.13 -4.82 33.31
C ILE A 60 -3.99 -3.62 32.93
N ASP A 61 -3.36 -2.56 32.45
CA ASP A 61 -4.05 -1.33 32.06
C ASP A 61 -4.50 -1.37 30.59
N VAL A 62 -5.81 -1.41 30.38
CA VAL A 62 -6.43 -1.31 29.05
C VAL A 62 -6.89 0.13 28.83
N ILE A 63 -6.31 0.80 27.85
CA ILE A 63 -6.47 2.24 27.61
C ILE A 63 -7.38 2.57 26.43
N GLY A 64 -7.84 1.59 25.66
CA GLY A 64 -8.53 1.86 24.42
C GLY A 64 -8.96 0.64 23.62
N VAL A 65 -9.55 0.93 22.46
CA VAL A 65 -10.06 -0.04 21.49
C VAL A 65 -9.47 0.25 20.12
N SER A 66 -9.12 -0.81 19.38
CA SER A 66 -8.76 -0.73 17.97
C SER A 66 -9.64 -1.63 17.12
N PHE A 67 -9.76 -1.30 15.83
CA PHE A 67 -10.37 -2.18 14.85
C PHE A 67 -9.70 -2.03 13.49
N HIS A 68 -9.99 -2.92 12.54
CA HIS A 68 -9.47 -2.80 11.17
C HIS A 68 -10.47 -3.39 10.18
N VAL A 69 -11.14 -2.54 9.40
CA VAL A 69 -12.24 -2.94 8.49
C VAL A 69 -11.81 -3.79 7.29
N GLY A 70 -10.50 -3.87 7.03
CA GLY A 70 -9.89 -4.66 5.97
C GLY A 70 -9.26 -3.78 4.89
N SER A 71 -8.28 -4.32 4.17
CA SER A 71 -7.67 -3.58 3.04
C SER A 71 -8.60 -3.63 1.84
N GLY A 72 -8.81 -2.49 1.18
CA GLY A 72 -9.72 -2.36 0.06
C GLY A 72 -11.18 -2.55 0.47
N CYS A 73 -11.59 -1.95 1.59
CA CYS A 73 -12.99 -1.95 2.01
C CYS A 73 -13.85 -1.27 0.93
N THR A 74 -14.95 -1.90 0.53
CA THR A 74 -15.85 -1.40 -0.52
C THR A 74 -17.16 -0.81 0.03
N ASP A 75 -17.31 -0.80 1.36
CA ASP A 75 -18.48 -0.29 2.07
C ASP A 75 -18.06 0.57 3.26
N SER A 76 -18.28 1.87 3.17
CA SER A 76 -17.87 2.81 4.20
C SER A 76 -18.69 2.68 5.49
N GLU A 77 -19.90 2.10 5.46
CA GLU A 77 -20.73 1.88 6.65
C GLU A 77 -20.10 0.89 7.63
N THR A 78 -19.18 0.03 7.17
CA THR A 78 -18.41 -0.86 8.05
C THR A 78 -17.62 -0.08 9.10
N PHE A 79 -17.10 1.12 8.76
CA PHE A 79 -16.45 1.98 9.74
C PHE A 79 -17.44 2.50 10.79
N VAL A 80 -18.64 2.90 10.38
CA VAL A 80 -19.67 3.42 11.30
C VAL A 80 -20.06 2.34 12.31
N GLN A 81 -20.28 1.11 11.85
CA GLN A 81 -20.56 -0.02 12.73
C GLN A 81 -19.39 -0.29 13.69
N ALA A 82 -18.15 -0.32 13.20
CA ALA A 82 -16.97 -0.55 14.03
C ALA A 82 -16.76 0.54 15.10
N ILE A 83 -17.02 1.81 14.76
CA ILE A 83 -17.00 2.94 15.72
C ILE A 83 -18.09 2.74 16.78
N SER A 84 -19.31 2.36 16.38
CA SER A 84 -20.40 2.08 17.31
C SER A 84 -20.07 0.91 18.26
N ASP A 85 -19.47 -0.16 17.74
CA ASP A 85 -19.05 -1.32 18.53
C ASP A 85 -17.90 -0.98 19.48
N ALA A 86 -16.96 -0.14 19.04
CA ALA A 86 -15.90 0.37 19.90
C ALA A 86 -16.47 1.19 21.07
N ARG A 87 -17.49 2.03 20.84
CA ARG A 87 -18.18 2.75 21.92
C ARG A 87 -18.78 1.79 22.95
N CYS A 88 -19.42 0.71 22.49
CA CYS A 88 -19.97 -0.32 23.38
C CYS A 88 -18.87 -0.95 24.25
N VAL A 89 -17.68 -1.22 23.70
CA VAL A 89 -16.55 -1.77 24.47
C VAL A 89 -15.94 -0.73 25.42
N PHE A 90 -15.89 0.55 25.05
CA PHE A 90 -15.51 1.62 25.98
C PHE A 90 -16.46 1.68 27.20
N ASP A 91 -17.76 1.52 26.98
CA ASP A 91 -18.77 1.46 28.06
C ASP A 91 -18.55 0.25 28.97
N MET A 92 -18.32 -0.94 28.39
CA MET A 92 -17.95 -2.14 29.15
C MET A 92 -16.66 -1.94 29.96
N GLY A 93 -15.68 -1.23 29.40
CA GLY A 93 -14.44 -0.87 30.08
C GLY A 93 -14.68 0.00 31.31
N ALA A 94 -15.54 1.01 31.18
CA ALA A 94 -15.90 1.88 32.29
C ALA A 94 -16.59 1.11 33.43
N GLU A 95 -17.50 0.18 33.11
CA GLU A 95 -18.17 -0.67 34.11
C GLU A 95 -17.21 -1.56 34.90
N VAL A 96 -16.14 -2.06 34.25
CA VAL A 96 -15.07 -2.84 34.90
C VAL A 96 -14.08 -1.94 35.66
N GLY A 97 -14.13 -0.63 35.44
CA GLY A 97 -13.30 0.37 36.10
C GLY A 97 -12.01 0.70 35.35
N PHE A 98 -12.02 0.68 34.01
CA PHE A 98 -10.99 1.26 33.16
C PHE A 98 -11.36 2.70 32.75
N SER A 99 -10.35 3.55 32.62
CA SER A 99 -10.48 4.90 32.06
C SER A 99 -9.85 4.91 30.67
N MET A 100 -10.60 4.42 29.68
CA MET A 100 -10.13 4.37 28.29
C MET A 100 -10.17 5.75 27.65
N TYR A 101 -9.15 6.07 26.86
CA TYR A 101 -9.01 7.35 26.17
C TYR A 101 -8.47 7.20 24.75
N LEU A 102 -8.13 6.00 24.27
CA LEU A 102 -7.56 5.81 22.94
C LEU A 102 -8.51 5.04 22.02
N LEU A 103 -8.92 5.66 20.92
CA LEU A 103 -9.60 4.97 19.82
C LEU A 103 -8.63 4.87 18.64
N ASP A 104 -8.46 3.67 18.11
CA ASP A 104 -7.70 3.43 16.89
C ASP A 104 -8.62 2.86 15.81
N ILE A 105 -8.83 3.64 14.74
CA ILE A 105 -9.74 3.27 13.65
C ILE A 105 -9.07 2.39 12.57
N GLY A 106 -7.80 2.01 12.78
CA GLY A 106 -7.06 1.12 11.89
C GLY A 106 -6.78 1.74 10.52
N GLY A 107 -6.70 0.88 9.50
CA GLY A 107 -6.38 1.25 8.13
C GLY A 107 -7.47 0.87 7.13
N GLY A 108 -7.05 0.54 5.90
CA GLY A 108 -7.95 0.12 4.82
C GLY A 108 -8.30 1.20 3.80
N PHE A 109 -7.90 2.45 4.07
CA PHE A 109 -8.06 3.59 3.16
C PHE A 109 -7.38 3.34 1.79
N PRO A 110 -7.99 3.77 0.67
CA PRO A 110 -7.38 3.63 -0.65
C PRO A 110 -6.14 4.52 -0.79
N GLY A 111 -5.18 4.12 -1.62
CA GLY A 111 -3.94 4.88 -1.86
C GLY A 111 -3.78 5.45 -3.26
N SER A 112 -4.85 5.42 -4.06
CA SER A 112 -4.88 5.97 -5.41
C SER A 112 -6.31 6.30 -5.81
N GLU A 113 -6.46 7.14 -6.83
CA GLU A 113 -7.75 7.44 -7.43
C GLU A 113 -8.28 6.31 -8.35
N ASP A 114 -7.54 5.23 -8.58
CA ASP A 114 -8.00 4.11 -9.42
C ASP A 114 -8.81 3.07 -8.62
N VAL A 115 -9.78 3.56 -7.85
CA VAL A 115 -10.67 2.75 -7.00
C VAL A 115 -12.10 3.25 -7.08
N LYS A 116 -13.07 2.38 -6.77
CA LYS A 116 -14.49 2.75 -6.76
C LYS A 116 -14.88 3.65 -5.58
N LEU A 117 -14.41 3.32 -4.37
CA LEU A 117 -14.69 4.07 -3.14
C LEU A 117 -13.47 4.92 -2.79
N LYS A 118 -13.61 6.24 -2.83
CA LYS A 118 -12.53 7.21 -2.59
C LYS A 118 -12.27 7.43 -1.10
N PHE A 119 -11.12 8.03 -0.80
CA PHE A 119 -10.75 8.37 0.56
C PHE A 119 -11.74 9.37 1.19
N GLU A 120 -12.08 10.44 0.47
CA GLU A 120 -12.98 11.50 0.95
C GLU A 120 -14.38 10.95 1.24
N GLU A 121 -14.88 10.03 0.41
CA GLU A 121 -16.17 9.35 0.65
C GLU A 121 -16.15 8.57 1.97
N ILE A 122 -15.07 7.83 2.25
CA ILE A 122 -14.91 7.10 3.52
C ILE A 122 -14.83 8.07 4.69
N THR A 123 -14.00 9.12 4.59
CA THR A 123 -13.86 10.08 5.70
C THR A 123 -15.14 10.86 5.96
N SER A 124 -15.98 11.08 4.94
CA SER A 124 -17.26 11.78 5.06
C SER A 124 -18.26 11.05 5.96
N VAL A 125 -18.18 9.72 6.07
CA VAL A 125 -19.01 8.92 6.98
C VAL A 125 -18.34 8.66 8.34
N ILE A 126 -17.00 8.61 8.37
CA ILE A 126 -16.23 8.45 9.61
C ILE A 126 -16.40 9.67 10.51
N ASN A 127 -16.26 10.89 9.98
CA ASN A 127 -16.26 12.10 10.80
C ASN A 127 -17.56 12.27 11.62
N PRO A 128 -18.77 12.18 11.03
CA PRO A 128 -20.01 12.26 11.80
C PRO A 128 -20.19 11.11 12.81
N ALA A 129 -19.68 9.92 12.49
CA ALA A 129 -19.71 8.80 13.43
C ALA A 129 -18.79 9.06 14.63
N LEU A 130 -17.58 9.57 14.41
CA LEU A 130 -16.68 9.98 15.49
C LEU A 130 -17.32 11.07 16.35
N ASP A 131 -17.89 12.11 15.74
CA ASP A 131 -18.56 13.20 16.48
C ASP A 131 -19.71 12.67 17.36
N LYS A 132 -20.47 11.68 16.87
CA LYS A 132 -21.60 11.08 17.58
C LYS A 132 -21.16 10.19 18.74
N TYR A 133 -20.18 9.31 18.53
CA TYR A 133 -19.82 8.25 19.48
C TYR A 133 -18.63 8.60 20.38
N PHE A 134 -17.76 9.51 19.93
CA PHE A 134 -16.50 9.89 20.53
C PHE A 134 -16.27 11.41 20.42
N PRO A 135 -17.16 12.23 21.00
CA PRO A 135 -17.08 13.69 20.88
C PRO A 135 -15.80 14.23 21.51
N SER A 136 -15.30 15.37 21.01
CA SER A 136 -14.00 15.94 21.42
C SER A 136 -13.91 16.32 22.91
N ASP A 137 -15.05 16.62 23.55
CA ASP A 137 -15.15 16.93 24.97
C ASP A 137 -15.02 15.69 25.88
N SER A 138 -15.08 14.48 25.32
CA SER A 138 -14.85 13.23 26.06
C SER A 138 -13.39 12.99 26.45
N GLY A 139 -12.45 13.76 25.87
CA GLY A 139 -11.00 13.61 26.10
C GLY A 139 -10.37 12.42 25.35
N VAL A 140 -11.12 11.80 24.43
CA VAL A 140 -10.61 10.72 23.58
C VAL A 140 -9.53 11.22 22.61
N ARG A 141 -8.46 10.45 22.51
CA ARG A 141 -7.44 10.55 21.46
C ARG A 141 -7.77 9.53 20.37
N ILE A 142 -7.98 10.03 19.16
CA ILE A 142 -8.25 9.20 17.99
C ILE A 142 -6.96 9.08 17.17
N ILE A 143 -6.60 7.86 16.78
CA ILE A 143 -5.50 7.56 15.87
C ILE A 143 -6.00 6.63 14.75
N ALA A 144 -5.16 6.43 13.74
CA ALA A 144 -5.40 5.48 12.66
C ALA A 144 -4.07 4.81 12.26
N GLU A 145 -4.16 3.70 11.53
CA GLU A 145 -3.04 2.91 11.01
C GLU A 145 -3.02 2.88 9.46
N PRO A 146 -3.00 4.04 8.75
CA PRO A 146 -2.99 4.08 7.29
C PRO A 146 -1.66 3.54 6.72
N GLY A 147 -1.76 2.43 5.96
CA GLY A 147 -0.65 1.87 5.20
C GLY A 147 -0.64 2.37 3.75
N ARG A 148 -1.38 1.69 2.87
CA ARG A 148 -1.37 1.97 1.42
C ARG A 148 -1.69 3.41 1.06
N TYR A 149 -2.52 4.09 1.87
CA TYR A 149 -2.93 5.47 1.67
C TYR A 149 -1.74 6.40 1.40
N TYR A 150 -0.66 6.24 2.16
CA TYR A 150 0.50 7.10 2.05
C TYR A 150 1.40 6.81 0.85
N VAL A 151 1.43 5.56 0.38
CA VAL A 151 2.56 5.09 -0.45
C VAL A 151 2.15 4.49 -1.79
N ALA A 152 0.91 4.05 -1.99
CA ALA A 152 0.56 3.28 -3.18
C ALA A 152 0.87 4.03 -4.48
N SER A 153 0.35 5.26 -4.63
CA SER A 153 0.55 6.12 -5.82
C SER A 153 1.94 6.76 -5.90
N ALA A 154 2.72 6.75 -4.83
CA ALA A 154 4.05 7.37 -4.79
C ALA A 154 5.11 6.58 -5.60
N PHE A 155 4.80 5.35 -6.02
CA PHE A 155 5.73 4.48 -6.74
C PHE A 155 5.16 4.06 -8.09
N THR A 156 6.03 4.18 -9.09
CA THR A 156 5.81 3.65 -10.43
C THR A 156 6.94 2.68 -10.74
N LEU A 157 6.58 1.44 -11.09
CA LEU A 157 7.52 0.39 -11.46
C LEU A 157 7.72 0.40 -12.97
N ALA A 158 8.97 0.43 -13.42
CA ALA A 158 9.34 0.24 -14.81
C ALA A 158 10.04 -1.12 -14.97
N VAL A 159 9.53 -1.97 -15.86
CA VAL A 159 10.11 -3.28 -16.18
C VAL A 159 10.50 -3.34 -17.65
N ASN A 160 11.56 -4.07 -17.95
CA ASN A 160 12.07 -4.24 -19.30
C ASN A 160 11.60 -5.59 -19.87
N ILE A 161 11.18 -5.60 -21.14
CA ILE A 161 10.87 -6.83 -21.86
C ILE A 161 12.18 -7.52 -22.21
N ILE A 162 12.45 -8.67 -21.57
CA ILE A 162 13.69 -9.43 -21.74
C ILE A 162 13.56 -10.59 -22.72
N ALA A 163 12.33 -11.09 -22.95
CA ALA A 163 12.06 -12.08 -23.98
C ALA A 163 10.63 -11.95 -24.52
N LYS A 164 10.41 -12.51 -25.70
CA LYS A 164 9.13 -12.47 -26.43
C LYS A 164 8.90 -13.80 -27.14
N LYS A 165 7.64 -14.28 -27.14
CA LYS A 165 7.18 -15.36 -28.00
C LYS A 165 5.97 -14.91 -28.81
N ILE A 166 5.89 -15.40 -30.04
CA ILE A 166 4.73 -15.24 -30.91
C ILE A 166 4.03 -16.60 -30.94
N VAL A 167 2.75 -16.62 -30.62
CA VAL A 167 1.94 -17.83 -30.66
C VAL A 167 0.93 -17.68 -31.78
N LEU A 168 1.08 -18.51 -32.81
CA LEU A 168 0.12 -18.64 -33.88
C LEU A 168 -0.88 -19.71 -33.46
N LYS A 169 -2.13 -19.31 -33.26
CA LYS A 169 -3.19 -20.26 -32.95
C LYS A 169 -3.62 -20.94 -34.26
N GLU A 170 -3.11 -22.14 -34.50
CA GLU A 170 -3.61 -22.98 -35.59
C GLU A 170 -5.02 -23.45 -35.25
N GLN A 171 -5.96 -23.24 -36.16
CA GLN A 171 -7.36 -23.64 -35.98
C GLN A 171 -7.45 -25.17 -36.00
N THR A 172 -7.84 -25.78 -34.89
CA THR A 172 -8.37 -27.15 -34.89
C THR A 172 -9.81 -27.12 -35.41
N GLY A 173 -9.96 -27.14 -36.73
CA GLY A 173 -11.15 -27.50 -37.52
C GLY A 173 -12.53 -27.04 -37.05
N SER A 174 -13.05 -25.97 -37.65
CA SER A 174 -14.48 -25.84 -38.00
C SER A 174 -14.65 -24.78 -39.09
N ASP A 175 -15.41 -25.13 -40.13
CA ASP A 175 -15.66 -24.37 -41.37
C ASP A 175 -16.54 -23.11 -41.17
N ASP A 176 -16.06 -22.12 -40.43
CA ASP A 176 -16.69 -20.79 -40.39
C ASP A 176 -15.74 -19.72 -40.95
N GLU A 177 -16.16 -19.13 -42.08
CA GLU A 177 -15.45 -18.16 -42.92
C GLU A 177 -15.34 -16.76 -42.29
N ASP A 178 -14.74 -16.64 -41.11
CA ASP A 178 -14.21 -15.37 -40.59
C ASP A 178 -12.71 -15.56 -40.27
N GLU A 179 -11.93 -15.56 -41.35
CA GLU A 179 -10.49 -15.81 -41.40
C GLU A 179 -9.66 -14.70 -40.73
N SER A 180 -9.22 -14.93 -39.49
CA SER A 180 -7.86 -14.52 -39.10
C SER A 180 -7.26 -15.53 -38.14
N SER A 181 -6.06 -16.02 -38.46
CA SER A 181 -5.22 -16.71 -37.50
C SER A 181 -4.93 -15.73 -36.36
N GLU A 182 -5.47 -15.99 -35.16
CA GLU A 182 -5.28 -15.12 -34.01
C GLU A 182 -3.82 -15.23 -33.53
N GLN A 183 -2.98 -14.35 -34.06
CA GLN A 183 -1.63 -14.12 -33.56
C GLN A 183 -1.72 -13.51 -32.15
N THR A 184 -1.08 -14.16 -31.18
CA THR A 184 -0.99 -13.66 -29.81
C THR A 184 0.46 -13.54 -29.37
N PHE A 185 0.73 -12.69 -28.38
CA PHE A 185 2.08 -12.45 -27.88
C PHE A 185 2.24 -12.85 -26.42
N MET A 186 3.41 -13.37 -26.08
CA MET A 186 3.84 -13.57 -24.70
C MET A 186 5.09 -12.74 -24.45
N TYR A 187 5.01 -11.81 -23.50
CA TYR A 187 6.13 -10.97 -23.08
C TYR A 187 6.65 -11.43 -21.73
N TYR A 188 7.96 -11.56 -21.61
CA TYR A 188 8.64 -11.88 -20.35
C TYR A 188 9.40 -10.64 -19.89
N VAL A 189 9.17 -10.21 -18.65
CA VAL A 189 9.78 -9.02 -18.06
C VAL A 189 10.71 -9.37 -16.91
N ASN A 190 11.56 -8.44 -16.50
CA ASN A 190 12.61 -8.65 -15.51
C ASN A 190 12.19 -8.52 -14.03
N ASP A 191 10.89 -8.49 -13.74
CA ASP A 191 10.33 -8.57 -12.38
C ASP A 191 9.03 -9.39 -12.45
N GLY A 192 8.62 -10.06 -11.36
CA GLY A 192 7.56 -11.06 -11.38
C GLY A 192 6.83 -11.22 -10.04
N VAL A 193 6.02 -12.26 -9.93
CA VAL A 193 5.16 -12.53 -8.75
C VAL A 193 5.96 -12.85 -7.49
N TYR A 194 7.21 -13.27 -7.64
CA TYR A 194 8.14 -13.48 -6.52
C TYR A 194 8.90 -12.21 -6.11
N GLY A 195 8.87 -11.18 -6.96
CA GLY A 195 9.45 -9.86 -6.75
C GLY A 195 8.36 -8.85 -6.41
N SER A 196 8.23 -7.79 -7.19
CA SER A 196 7.29 -6.69 -6.88
C SER A 196 5.82 -7.05 -7.09
N PHE A 197 5.51 -8.03 -7.95
CA PHE A 197 4.14 -8.43 -8.28
C PHE A 197 3.58 -9.49 -7.32
N ASN A 198 4.24 -9.74 -6.19
CA ASN A 198 3.67 -10.59 -5.13
C ASN A 198 2.32 -10.07 -4.62
N CYS A 199 2.06 -8.77 -4.78
CA CYS A 199 0.78 -8.13 -4.49
C CYS A 199 -0.42 -8.76 -5.24
N ILE A 200 -0.20 -9.38 -6.41
CA ILE A 200 -1.26 -10.12 -7.12
C ILE A 200 -1.73 -11.31 -6.28
N LEU A 201 -0.79 -12.01 -5.64
CA LEU A 201 -1.06 -13.20 -4.84
C LEU A 201 -1.54 -12.86 -3.43
N TYR A 202 -0.87 -11.93 -2.75
CA TYR A 202 -1.09 -11.65 -1.33
C TYR A 202 -2.06 -10.50 -1.04
N ASP A 203 -2.16 -9.52 -1.94
CA ASP A 203 -2.98 -8.31 -1.77
C ASP A 203 -4.14 -8.24 -2.78
N HIS A 204 -4.28 -9.27 -3.63
CA HIS A 204 -5.28 -9.37 -4.71
C HIS A 204 -5.25 -8.16 -5.67
N ALA A 205 -4.06 -7.62 -5.92
CA ALA A 205 -3.88 -6.44 -6.77
C ALA A 205 -4.23 -6.75 -8.24
N HIS A 206 -4.93 -5.81 -8.89
CA HIS A 206 -5.16 -5.82 -10.32
C HIS A 206 -4.24 -4.79 -11.00
N VAL A 207 -3.11 -5.26 -11.50
CA VAL A 207 -2.11 -4.39 -12.16
C VAL A 207 -2.48 -4.10 -13.61
N LYS A 208 -2.21 -2.88 -14.06
CA LYS A 208 -2.49 -2.43 -15.43
C LYS A 208 -1.18 -2.06 -16.14
N PRO A 209 -0.78 -2.77 -17.21
CA PRO A 209 0.41 -2.41 -17.95
C PRO A 209 0.18 -1.11 -18.74
N LEU A 210 1.08 -0.16 -18.59
CA LEU A 210 1.12 1.07 -19.37
C LEU A 210 2.35 1.06 -20.28
N LEU A 211 2.19 1.61 -21.49
CA LEU A 211 3.27 1.73 -22.45
C LEU A 211 4.06 3.01 -22.19
N GLN A 212 5.38 2.89 -22.00
CA GLN A 212 6.25 4.05 -21.87
C GLN A 212 6.30 4.87 -23.17
N LYS A 213 6.25 4.18 -24.31
CA LYS A 213 6.11 4.79 -25.64
C LYS A 213 4.63 4.88 -25.99
N ARG A 214 4.16 6.09 -26.35
CA ARG A 214 2.79 6.26 -26.82
C ARG A 214 2.60 5.48 -28.13
N PRO A 215 1.56 4.64 -28.23
CA PRO A 215 1.27 3.90 -29.45
C PRO A 215 0.86 4.88 -30.57
N LYS A 216 1.09 4.47 -31.82
CA LYS A 216 0.60 5.24 -32.97
C LYS A 216 -0.94 5.12 -33.05
N PRO A 217 -1.66 6.14 -33.55
CA PRO A 217 -3.12 6.11 -33.61
C PRO A 217 -3.71 4.87 -34.31
N ASP A 218 -3.03 4.38 -35.35
CA ASP A 218 -3.48 3.25 -36.18
C ASP A 218 -2.71 1.95 -35.86
N GLU A 219 -2.05 1.86 -34.71
CA GLU A 219 -1.27 0.69 -34.34
C GLU A 219 -2.19 -0.49 -34.01
N LYS A 220 -1.91 -1.66 -34.59
CA LYS A 220 -2.71 -2.86 -34.34
C LYS A 220 -2.44 -3.40 -32.94
N TYR A 221 -3.51 -3.72 -32.23
CA TYR A 221 -3.46 -4.36 -30.92
C TYR A 221 -3.66 -5.87 -31.05
N TYR A 222 -3.04 -6.61 -30.14
CA TYR A 222 -3.04 -8.06 -30.11
C TYR A 222 -3.26 -8.55 -28.68
N SER A 223 -4.02 -9.63 -28.55
CA SER A 223 -4.16 -10.36 -27.30
C SER A 223 -2.78 -10.84 -26.83
N SER A 224 -2.42 -10.43 -25.62
CA SER A 224 -1.07 -10.55 -25.06
C SER A 224 -1.10 -11.01 -23.61
N SER A 225 -0.09 -11.77 -23.21
CA SER A 225 0.17 -12.16 -21.81
C SER A 225 1.54 -11.67 -21.34
N ILE A 226 1.66 -11.35 -20.05
CA ILE A 226 2.88 -10.83 -19.43
C ILE A 226 3.33 -11.76 -18.31
N TRP A 227 4.59 -12.16 -18.34
CA TRP A 227 5.21 -13.14 -17.47
C TRP A 227 6.43 -12.57 -16.77
N GLY A 228 6.71 -13.04 -15.56
CA GLY A 228 7.92 -12.69 -14.83
C GLY A 228 9.15 -13.48 -15.31
N PRO A 229 10.31 -13.25 -14.67
CA PRO A 229 11.59 -13.76 -15.15
C PRO A 229 11.93 -15.16 -14.63
N THR A 230 11.13 -15.73 -13.72
CA THR A 230 11.48 -17.00 -13.07
C THR A 230 11.22 -18.21 -13.98
N CYS A 231 11.65 -19.39 -13.51
CA CYS A 231 11.41 -20.66 -14.20
C CYS A 231 10.05 -21.27 -13.84
N ASP A 232 9.23 -20.57 -13.06
CA ASP A 232 7.94 -21.05 -12.59
C ASP A 232 6.82 -20.68 -13.58
N GLY A 233 5.98 -21.66 -13.95
CA GLY A 233 4.80 -21.44 -14.78
C GLY A 233 3.68 -20.64 -14.09
N LEU A 234 3.77 -20.40 -12.79
CA LEU A 234 2.86 -19.51 -12.05
C LEU A 234 3.33 -18.05 -12.01
N ASP A 235 4.54 -17.75 -12.49
CA ASP A 235 5.07 -16.39 -12.58
C ASP A 235 4.47 -15.62 -13.76
N ARG A 236 3.17 -15.42 -13.70
CA ARG A 236 2.34 -14.75 -14.69
C ARG A 236 1.72 -13.50 -14.08
N ILE A 237 2.05 -12.35 -14.64
CA ILE A 237 1.66 -11.03 -14.12
C ILE A 237 0.30 -10.63 -14.70
N VAL A 238 0.11 -10.80 -16.02
CA VAL A 238 -1.14 -10.49 -16.70
C VAL A 238 -1.49 -11.66 -17.60
N GLU A 239 -2.65 -12.27 -17.35
CA GLU A 239 -3.13 -13.41 -18.14
C GLU A 239 -3.53 -13.01 -19.55
N ARG A 240 -4.27 -11.91 -19.70
CA ARG A 240 -4.69 -11.38 -20.99
C ARG A 240 -4.86 -9.86 -20.94
N CYS A 241 -4.25 -9.16 -21.90
CA CYS A 241 -4.44 -7.74 -22.17
C CYS A 241 -4.21 -7.46 -23.65
N ASP A 242 -4.75 -6.36 -24.16
CA ASP A 242 -4.52 -5.94 -25.53
C ASP A 242 -3.38 -4.95 -25.57
N LEU A 243 -2.32 -5.28 -26.32
CA LEU A 243 -1.13 -4.45 -26.48
C LEU A 243 -0.74 -4.39 -27.96
N PRO A 244 -0.10 -3.30 -28.42
CA PRO A 244 0.61 -3.33 -29.69
C PRO A 244 1.76 -4.34 -29.64
N GLU A 245 2.29 -4.69 -30.81
CA GLU A 245 3.48 -5.53 -30.87
C GLU A 245 4.70 -4.79 -30.27
N MET A 246 5.27 -5.34 -29.19
CA MET A 246 6.43 -4.75 -28.53
C MET A 246 7.71 -5.55 -28.82
N PRO A 247 8.87 -4.89 -29.02
CA PRO A 247 10.17 -5.56 -29.14
C PRO A 247 10.81 -5.84 -27.77
N VAL A 248 11.77 -6.77 -27.75
CA VAL A 248 12.68 -6.96 -26.60
C VAL A 248 13.48 -5.68 -26.39
N GLY A 249 13.65 -5.26 -25.14
CA GLY A 249 14.29 -4.01 -24.75
C GLY A 249 13.34 -2.84 -24.52
N ASP A 250 12.06 -2.96 -24.89
CA ASP A 250 11.05 -1.94 -24.56
C ASP A 250 10.64 -2.01 -23.08
N TRP A 251 10.11 -0.89 -22.59
CA TRP A 251 9.72 -0.71 -21.19
C TRP A 251 8.21 -0.72 -21.02
N MET A 252 7.75 -1.45 -20.01
CA MET A 252 6.38 -1.39 -19.51
C MET A 252 6.38 -0.70 -18.15
N ILE A 253 5.35 0.11 -17.92
CA ILE A 253 5.17 0.93 -16.73
C ILE A 253 3.97 0.41 -15.94
N PHE A 254 4.10 0.32 -14.62
CA PHE A 254 3.04 -0.05 -13.70
C PHE A 254 2.96 1.00 -12.60
N GLU A 255 1.94 1.84 -12.66
CA GLU A 255 1.65 2.85 -11.63
C GLU A 255 1.02 2.22 -10.39
N ASN A 256 0.93 3.00 -9.30
CA ASN A 256 0.32 2.60 -8.03
C ASN A 256 1.00 1.37 -7.37
N MET A 257 2.31 1.20 -7.57
CA MET A 257 3.09 0.02 -7.15
C MET A 257 3.83 0.21 -5.82
N GLY A 258 3.36 1.08 -4.93
CA GLY A 258 4.07 1.38 -3.67
C GLY A 258 3.63 0.57 -2.44
N ALA A 259 2.43 -0.02 -2.46
CA ALA A 259 1.88 -0.73 -1.32
C ALA A 259 1.92 -2.26 -1.53
N TYR A 260 2.43 -2.98 -0.53
CA TYR A 260 2.50 -4.45 -0.53
C TYR A 260 3.25 -5.06 -1.73
N THR A 261 4.23 -4.31 -2.27
CA THR A 261 5.10 -4.74 -3.37
C THR A 261 6.48 -5.09 -2.84
N VAL A 262 7.41 -4.13 -2.80
CA VAL A 262 8.81 -4.33 -2.35
C VAL A 262 8.92 -4.88 -0.93
N ALA A 263 7.91 -4.65 -0.08
CA ALA A 263 7.87 -5.11 1.30
C ALA A 263 7.82 -6.64 1.45
N ALA A 264 7.22 -7.34 0.48
CA ALA A 264 7.05 -8.80 0.48
C ALA A 264 7.79 -9.49 -0.68
N ALA A 265 8.62 -8.73 -1.42
CA ALA A 265 9.45 -9.27 -2.50
C ALA A 265 10.56 -10.19 -1.97
N SER A 266 10.85 -11.27 -2.68
CA SER A 266 11.96 -12.18 -2.42
C SER A 266 13.03 -12.08 -3.52
N THR A 267 14.10 -12.86 -3.39
CA THR A 267 15.12 -13.04 -4.44
C THR A 267 15.12 -14.48 -4.96
N PHE A 268 13.94 -15.08 -5.07
CA PHE A 268 13.78 -16.42 -5.66
C PHE A 268 14.37 -16.46 -7.08
N ASN A 269 15.00 -17.59 -7.45
CA ASN A 269 15.82 -17.74 -8.67
C ASN A 269 16.97 -16.74 -8.84
N GLY A 270 17.36 -16.01 -7.79
CA GLY A 270 18.51 -15.09 -7.80
C GLY A 270 18.25 -13.71 -8.41
N PHE A 271 17.02 -13.43 -8.87
CA PHE A 271 16.65 -12.12 -9.39
C PHE A 271 16.65 -11.08 -8.27
N GLN A 272 17.35 -9.97 -8.50
CA GLN A 272 17.51 -8.91 -7.51
C GLN A 272 16.29 -7.98 -7.51
N ARG A 273 16.04 -7.35 -6.37
CA ARG A 273 14.98 -6.34 -6.25
C ARG A 273 15.31 -5.10 -7.09
N PRO A 274 14.31 -4.44 -7.71
CA PRO A 274 14.53 -3.18 -8.42
C PRO A 274 15.14 -2.11 -7.51
N THR A 275 16.03 -1.29 -8.07
CA THR A 275 16.56 -0.11 -7.37
C THR A 275 15.50 0.98 -7.30
N ILE A 276 15.37 1.63 -6.13
CA ILE A 276 14.40 2.70 -5.91
C ILE A 276 15.10 4.06 -6.05
N TYR A 277 14.57 4.92 -6.92
CA TYR A 277 15.04 6.29 -7.09
C TYR A 277 14.02 7.26 -6.49
N TYR A 278 14.36 7.86 -5.35
CA TYR A 278 13.50 8.86 -4.70
C TYR A 278 13.67 10.22 -5.36
N VAL A 279 12.55 10.89 -5.60
CA VAL A 279 12.50 12.26 -6.14
C VAL A 279 11.60 13.12 -5.27
N MET A 280 11.93 14.40 -5.13
CA MET A 280 11.13 15.38 -4.40
C MET A 280 11.24 16.73 -5.08
N SER A 281 10.12 17.39 -5.34
CA SER A 281 10.13 18.75 -5.89
C SER A 281 10.54 19.75 -4.80
N ARG A 282 11.09 20.90 -5.21
CA ARG A 282 11.42 22.00 -4.28
C ARG A 282 10.23 22.41 -3.40
N PRO A 283 9.02 22.64 -3.96
CA PRO A 283 7.85 22.99 -3.15
C PRO A 283 7.53 21.93 -2.09
N MET A 284 7.65 20.64 -2.43
CA MET A 284 7.36 19.55 -1.48
C MET A 284 8.42 19.46 -0.39
N TRP A 285 9.69 19.73 -0.71
CA TRP A 285 10.77 19.82 0.28
C TRP A 285 10.52 20.97 1.27
N GLN A 286 10.10 22.14 0.78
CA GLN A 286 9.76 23.27 1.65
C GLN A 286 8.58 22.96 2.57
N LEU A 287 7.53 22.33 2.04
CA LEU A 287 6.40 21.85 2.84
C LEU A 287 6.88 20.89 3.95
N MET A 288 7.80 19.98 3.64
CA MET A 288 8.39 19.07 4.63
C MET A 288 9.17 19.83 5.72
N GLN A 289 9.91 20.88 5.37
CA GLN A 289 10.61 21.72 6.35
C GLN A 289 9.63 22.44 7.29
N GLN A 290 8.50 22.93 6.79
CA GLN A 290 7.45 23.55 7.60
C GLN A 290 6.79 22.54 8.56
N ILE A 291 6.58 21.30 8.12
CA ILE A 291 6.07 20.23 9.01
C ILE A 291 7.09 19.90 10.10
N GLN A 292 8.38 19.84 9.76
CA GLN A 292 9.45 19.54 10.72
C GLN A 292 9.70 20.70 11.70
N ASN A 293 9.53 21.94 11.24
CA ASN A 293 9.69 23.15 12.02
C ASN A 293 8.56 24.15 11.68
N PRO A 294 7.48 24.22 12.50
CA PRO A 294 6.33 25.08 12.23
C PRO A 294 6.66 26.57 12.10
N ASP A 295 7.82 27.02 12.59
CA ASP A 295 8.29 28.41 12.52
C ASP A 295 9.08 28.72 11.23
N PHE A 296 9.19 27.79 10.28
CA PHE A 296 9.93 27.98 9.02
C PHE A 296 9.15 28.92 8.07
N PRO A 297 9.68 30.11 7.70
CA PRO A 297 8.97 31.05 6.85
C PRO A 297 8.88 30.54 5.40
N PRO A 298 7.75 30.76 4.69
CA PRO A 298 7.68 30.51 3.25
C PRO A 298 8.56 31.54 2.52
N GLU A 299 9.51 31.09 1.69
CA GLU A 299 10.18 31.98 0.74
C GLU A 299 9.22 32.37 -0.39
N VAL A 300 9.26 33.65 -0.78
CA VAL A 300 8.46 34.23 -1.86
C VAL A 300 8.79 33.57 -3.19
N GLU A 301 7.76 33.25 -3.99
CA GLU A 301 7.86 32.62 -5.30
C GLU A 301 9.01 33.21 -6.15
N GLU A 302 9.97 32.36 -6.55
CA GLU A 302 10.83 32.68 -7.68
C GLU A 302 9.94 32.79 -8.92
N GLN A 303 10.07 33.93 -9.63
CA GLN A 303 9.29 34.27 -10.80
C GLN A 303 9.28 33.15 -11.85
N ASP A 304 8.09 32.97 -12.41
CA ASP A 304 7.74 32.12 -13.55
C ASP A 304 8.89 31.88 -14.54
N VAL A 305 9.39 30.64 -14.57
CA VAL A 305 10.44 30.20 -15.53
C VAL A 305 9.81 29.71 -16.84
N SER A 306 8.59 30.16 -17.18
CA SER A 306 7.87 29.82 -18.43
C SER A 306 8.57 30.27 -19.73
N ALA A 307 9.78 30.81 -19.67
CA ALA A 307 10.55 31.26 -20.83
C ALA A 307 11.93 30.59 -21.03
N LEU A 308 12.21 29.43 -20.43
CA LEU A 308 13.43 28.68 -20.77
C LEU A 308 13.13 27.53 -21.75
N PRO A 309 13.75 27.50 -22.94
CA PRO A 309 13.60 26.38 -23.85
C PRO A 309 14.18 25.12 -23.19
N VAL A 310 13.40 24.03 -23.24
CA VAL A 310 13.83 22.70 -22.81
C VAL A 310 14.94 22.23 -23.75
N SER A 311 16.18 22.58 -23.42
CA SER A 311 17.38 21.99 -24.01
C SER A 311 18.15 21.31 -22.89
N CYS A 312 18.08 19.98 -22.88
CA CYS A 312 18.99 19.13 -22.13
C CYS A 312 20.41 19.37 -22.65
N ALA A 313 21.24 20.11 -21.92
CA ALA A 313 22.68 19.85 -21.78
C ALA A 313 23.36 20.97 -20.97
N TRP A 314 24.04 20.56 -19.90
CA TRP A 314 25.29 21.11 -19.39
C TRP A 314 25.28 22.56 -18.91
N GLU A 315 25.43 22.75 -17.60
CA GLU A 315 26.56 23.55 -17.11
C GLU A 315 26.93 23.20 -15.67
N SER A 316 28.20 22.86 -15.52
CA SER A 316 28.89 22.52 -14.28
C SER A 316 29.14 23.79 -13.47
N GLY A 317 28.64 23.83 -12.23
CA GLY A 317 28.80 25.00 -11.36
C GLY A 317 29.02 24.68 -9.88
N MET A 318 29.53 23.50 -9.54
CA MET A 318 29.84 23.16 -8.15
C MET A 318 31.29 23.57 -7.84
N LYS A 319 31.45 24.73 -7.17
CA LYS A 319 32.73 25.17 -6.60
C LYS A 319 33.22 24.11 -5.61
N ARG A 320 34.25 23.35 -5.99
CA ARG A 320 34.99 22.46 -5.09
C ARG A 320 35.87 23.30 -4.17
N HIS A 321 35.68 23.17 -2.86
CA HIS A 321 36.67 23.58 -1.88
C HIS A 321 37.92 22.69 -1.99
N PRO A 322 39.15 23.23 -1.97
CA PRO A 322 40.35 22.41 -2.02
C PRO A 322 40.65 21.89 -0.61
N ALA A 323 40.45 20.59 -0.38
CA ALA A 323 41.06 19.90 0.75
C ALA A 323 42.18 18.99 0.21
N THR A 324 43.36 19.23 0.75
CA THR A 324 44.68 18.71 0.42
C THR A 324 44.79 17.18 0.40
N CYS A 325 45.55 16.69 -0.58
CA CYS A 325 46.09 15.34 -0.68
C CYS A 325 46.74 14.87 0.63
N ALA A 326 46.36 13.67 1.08
CA ALA A 326 47.22 12.79 1.86
C ALA A 326 47.19 11.41 1.21
N SER A 327 48.35 11.02 0.70
CA SER A 327 48.68 9.71 0.15
C SER A 327 48.54 8.62 1.22
N ALA A 328 47.87 7.51 0.88
CA ALA A 328 48.06 6.25 1.56
C ALA A 328 48.07 5.12 0.53
N SER A 329 49.20 4.44 0.53
CA SER A 329 49.69 3.40 -0.36
C SER A 329 48.84 2.13 -0.31
N ILE A 330 48.65 1.53 -1.48
CA ILE A 330 48.26 0.13 -1.65
C ILE A 330 49.45 -0.74 -1.25
N ASN A 331 49.21 -1.76 -0.43
CA ASN A 331 50.10 -2.91 -0.30
C ASN A 331 49.29 -4.19 -0.50
N VAL A 332 49.68 -4.88 -1.59
CA VAL A 332 49.56 -6.30 -1.98
C VAL A 332 48.31 -7.05 -1.55
#